data_AF-A0A2J8XJF3-F1
#
_entry.id   AF-A0A2J8XJF3-F1
#
_cell.length_a   1.000
_cell.length_b   1.000
_cell.length_c   1.000
_cell.angle_alpha   90.00
_cell.angle_beta   90.00
_cell.angle_gamma   90.00
#
_symmetry.space_group_name_H-M   'P 1'
#
loop_
_entity.id
_entity.type
_entity.pdbx_description
1 polymer ?
#
loop_
_entity_poly.entity_id
_entity_poly.type
_entity_poly.pdbx_seq_one_letter_code
_entity_poly.pdbx_strand_id
1 'polypeptide(L)'
;MQSGCALELRNASLVACLALITVFVAECFYGDSCQTQNVQLNKEMTLASNRSLAEGNLRYQPQLDTLKARLTQKYQELQVLFEAYQIKKTKLDRQSSSASLETLLALLQAEGAKIEEDTENMAEKFLDGELPLDSFIDVYQSKRKLAHMRRVKIEKLQEMVLKGQRLPQALAPLPPRLPELAPT
;
A
#
# COMPACT_ATOMS: atom_id res chain seq x y z
N MET A 1 20.33 -92.46 -50.62
CA MET A 1 20.50 -91.58 -49.43
C MET A 1 20.04 -90.13 -49.66
N GLN A 2 19.82 -89.67 -50.89
CA GLN A 2 19.39 -88.27 -51.16
C GLN A 2 17.92 -87.96 -50.80
N SER A 3 17.03 -88.96 -50.75
CA SER A 3 15.60 -88.75 -50.48
C SER A 3 15.28 -88.34 -49.02
N GLY A 4 16.00 -88.90 -48.04
CA GLY A 4 15.78 -88.59 -46.61
C GLY A 4 16.22 -87.17 -46.22
N CYS A 5 17.30 -86.67 -46.83
CA CYS A 5 17.84 -85.34 -46.54
C CYS A 5 16.92 -84.21 -47.04
N ALA A 6 16.24 -84.41 -48.16
CA ALA A 6 15.27 -83.45 -48.70
C ALA A 6 13.97 -83.39 -47.87
N LEU A 7 13.56 -84.52 -47.27
CA LEU A 7 12.37 -84.59 -46.42
C LEU A 7 12.62 -83.93 -45.05
N GLU A 8 13.80 -84.15 -44.46
CA GLU A 8 14.28 -83.47 -43.25
C GLU A 8 14.34 -81.94 -43.43
N LEU A 9 14.89 -81.46 -44.55
CA LEU A 9 15.00 -80.02 -44.82
C LEU A 9 13.62 -79.35 -45.01
N ARG A 10 12.67 -80.06 -45.64
CA ARG A 10 11.28 -79.60 -45.78
C ARG A 10 10.56 -79.56 -44.44
N ASN A 11 10.77 -80.57 -43.59
CA ASN A 11 10.20 -80.58 -42.24
C ASN A 11 10.78 -79.47 -41.37
N ALA A 12 12.10 -79.23 -41.41
CA ALA A 12 12.74 -78.14 -40.67
C ALA A 12 12.25 -76.75 -41.13
N SER A 13 12.11 -76.54 -42.43
CA SER A 13 11.55 -75.30 -42.98
C SER A 13 10.07 -75.11 -42.61
N LEU A 14 9.28 -76.18 -42.60
CA LEU A 14 7.87 -76.14 -42.19
C LEU A 14 7.73 -75.83 -40.69
N VAL A 15 8.59 -76.41 -39.84
CA VAL A 15 8.61 -76.15 -38.40
C VAL A 15 9.04 -74.71 -38.11
N ALA A 16 10.05 -74.18 -38.82
CA ALA A 16 10.45 -72.78 -38.70
C ALA A 16 9.35 -71.82 -39.16
N CYS A 17 8.65 -72.12 -40.26
CA CYS A 17 7.48 -71.35 -40.70
C CYS A 17 6.34 -71.39 -39.68
N LEU A 18 6.01 -72.57 -39.13
CA LEU A 18 4.99 -72.71 -38.10
C LEU A 18 5.35 -71.95 -36.82
N ALA A 19 6.64 -71.95 -36.42
CA ALA A 19 7.14 -71.19 -35.28
C ALA A 19 7.04 -69.66 -35.52
N LEU A 20 7.42 -69.18 -36.69
CA LEU A 20 7.27 -67.76 -37.06
C LEU A 20 5.81 -67.34 -37.13
N ILE A 21 4.92 -68.18 -37.67
CA ILE A 21 3.48 -67.93 -37.70
C ILE A 21 2.91 -67.90 -36.28
N THR A 22 3.32 -68.80 -35.38
CA THR A 22 2.84 -68.78 -33.99
C THR A 22 3.36 -67.58 -33.20
N VAL A 23 4.61 -67.15 -33.40
CA VAL A 23 5.14 -65.93 -32.78
C VAL A 23 4.43 -64.69 -33.34
N PHE A 24 4.24 -64.60 -34.65
CA PHE A 24 3.54 -63.48 -35.29
C PHE A 24 2.07 -63.42 -34.86
N VAL A 25 1.37 -64.55 -34.83
CA VAL A 25 -0.01 -64.62 -34.34
C VAL A 25 -0.09 -64.31 -32.85
N ALA A 26 0.88 -64.73 -32.03
CA ALA A 26 0.91 -64.39 -30.61
C ALA A 26 1.17 -62.90 -30.36
N GLU A 27 2.09 -62.26 -31.09
CA GLU A 27 2.33 -60.81 -31.01
C GLU A 27 1.12 -60.01 -31.49
N CYS A 28 0.49 -60.40 -32.60
CA CYS A 28 -0.75 -59.78 -33.09
C CYS A 28 -1.91 -59.96 -32.10
N PHE A 29 -2.08 -61.16 -31.53
CA PHE A 29 -3.16 -61.45 -30.59
C PHE A 29 -2.94 -60.81 -29.22
N TYR A 30 -1.69 -60.63 -28.77
CA TYR A 30 -1.36 -59.91 -27.55
C TYR A 30 -1.58 -58.39 -27.69
N GLY A 31 -1.35 -57.85 -28.89
CA GLY A 31 -1.70 -56.48 -29.26
C GLY A 31 -3.20 -56.20 -29.24
N ASP A 32 -4.02 -57.16 -29.70
CA ASP A 32 -5.49 -57.08 -29.73
C ASP A 32 -6.18 -57.66 -28.47
N SER A 33 -5.42 -57.95 -27.41
CA SER A 33 -6.00 -58.45 -26.17
C SER A 33 -6.99 -57.42 -25.61
N CYS A 34 -8.20 -57.85 -25.26
CA CYS A 34 -9.26 -57.00 -24.70
C CYS A 34 -8.76 -56.16 -23.50
N GLN A 35 -7.81 -56.70 -22.72
CA GLN A 35 -7.18 -55.98 -21.62
C GLN A 35 -6.30 -54.81 -22.10
N THR A 36 -5.47 -55.02 -23.13
CA THR A 36 -4.63 -53.97 -23.73
C THR A 36 -5.49 -52.86 -24.33
N GLN A 37 -6.57 -53.21 -25.03
CA GLN A 37 -7.48 -52.25 -25.64
C GLN A 37 -8.26 -51.45 -24.59
N ASN A 38 -8.70 -52.09 -23.50
CA ASN A 38 -9.39 -51.41 -22.40
C ASN A 38 -8.47 -50.40 -21.68
N VAL A 39 -7.21 -50.76 -21.43
CA VAL A 39 -6.21 -49.85 -20.85
C VAL A 39 -5.95 -48.66 -21.79
N GLN A 40 -5.85 -48.90 -23.09
CA GLN A 40 -5.66 -47.84 -24.08
C GLN A 40 -6.86 -46.88 -24.14
N LEU A 41 -8.09 -47.40 -24.12
CA LEU A 41 -9.30 -46.58 -24.07
C LEU A 41 -9.40 -45.76 -22.77
N ASN A 42 -9.09 -46.35 -21.61
CA ASN A 42 -9.08 -45.63 -20.33
C ASN A 42 -8.00 -44.53 -20.31
N LYS A 43 -6.83 -44.80 -20.90
CA LYS A 43 -5.77 -43.80 -21.08
C LYS A 43 -6.26 -42.64 -21.95
N GLU A 44 -6.89 -42.92 -23.09
CA GLU A 44 -7.43 -41.88 -23.97
C GLU A 44 -8.53 -41.06 -23.30
N MET A 45 -9.44 -41.71 -22.56
CA MET A 45 -10.47 -41.03 -21.78
C MET A 45 -9.86 -40.11 -20.71
N THR A 46 -8.84 -40.58 -20.00
CA THR A 46 -8.13 -39.79 -18.97
C THR A 46 -7.37 -38.63 -19.60
N LEU A 47 -6.71 -38.83 -20.74
CA LEU A 47 -6.00 -37.78 -21.47
C LEU A 47 -6.97 -36.72 -22.00
N ALA A 48 -8.12 -37.13 -22.54
CA ALA A 48 -9.16 -36.21 -23.00
C ALA A 48 -9.72 -35.38 -21.84
N SER A 49 -9.98 -36.02 -20.69
CA SER A 49 -10.43 -35.34 -19.47
C SER A 49 -9.39 -34.36 -18.95
N ASN A 50 -8.12 -34.78 -18.84
CA ASN A 50 -7.02 -33.93 -18.40
C ASN A 50 -6.81 -32.73 -19.34
N ARG A 51 -6.89 -32.95 -20.66
CA ARG A 51 -6.82 -31.89 -21.67
C ARG A 51 -7.96 -30.89 -21.48
N SER A 52 -9.21 -31.36 -21.33
CA SER A 52 -10.36 -30.48 -21.11
C SER A 52 -10.20 -29.64 -19.82
N LEU A 53 -9.67 -30.24 -18.75
CA LEU A 53 -9.39 -29.54 -17.50
C LEU A 53 -8.26 -28.52 -17.65
N ALA A 54 -7.18 -28.87 -18.36
CA ALA A 54 -6.08 -27.96 -18.63
C ALA A 54 -6.53 -26.76 -19.49
N GLU A 55 -7.33 -27.01 -20.52
CA GLU A 55 -7.94 -25.96 -21.35
C GLU A 55 -8.88 -25.08 -20.52
N GLY A 56 -9.68 -25.66 -19.63
CA GLY A 56 -10.49 -24.92 -18.67
C GLY A 56 -9.65 -24.05 -17.72
N ASN A 57 -8.57 -24.60 -17.16
CA ASN A 57 -7.65 -23.88 -16.28
C ASN A 57 -6.98 -22.70 -16.98
N LEU A 58 -6.56 -22.88 -18.24
CA LEU A 58 -5.94 -21.83 -19.04
C LEU A 58 -6.90 -20.67 -19.34
N ARG A 59 -8.21 -20.90 -19.39
CA ARG A 59 -9.21 -19.83 -19.59
C ARG A 59 -9.29 -18.84 -18.44
N TYR A 60 -8.90 -19.23 -17.23
CA TYR A 60 -8.87 -18.31 -16.08
C TYR A 60 -7.69 -17.33 -16.13
N GLN A 61 -6.60 -17.70 -16.79
CA GLN A 61 -5.40 -16.88 -16.87
C GLN A 61 -5.65 -15.45 -17.38
N PRO A 62 -6.33 -15.20 -18.52
CA PRO A 62 -6.60 -13.84 -18.97
C PRO A 62 -7.48 -13.04 -18.00
N GLN A 63 -8.41 -13.70 -17.30
CA GLN A 63 -9.26 -13.04 -16.29
C GLN A 63 -8.44 -12.65 -15.06
N LEU A 64 -7.59 -13.55 -14.57
CA LEU A 64 -6.69 -13.29 -13.44
C LEU A 64 -5.69 -12.18 -13.78
N ASP A 65 -5.13 -12.18 -14.99
CA ASP A 65 -4.19 -11.16 -15.43
C ASP A 65 -4.86 -9.79 -15.53
N THR A 66 -6.10 -9.74 -16.03
CA THR A 66 -6.91 -8.51 -16.06
C THR A 66 -7.20 -8.00 -14.65
N LEU A 67 -7.61 -8.89 -13.74
CA LEU A 67 -7.90 -8.52 -12.34
C LEU A 67 -6.64 -8.05 -11.60
N LYS A 68 -5.51 -8.73 -11.79
CA LYS A 68 -4.20 -8.31 -11.25
C LYS A 68 -3.81 -6.95 -11.77
N ALA A 69 -3.90 -6.71 -13.08
CA ALA A 69 -3.60 -5.42 -13.68
C ALA A 69 -4.48 -4.30 -13.09
N ARG A 70 -5.79 -4.54 -12.97
CA ARG A 70 -6.72 -3.58 -12.36
C ARG A 70 -6.41 -3.31 -10.90
N LEU A 71 -6.04 -4.34 -10.14
CA LEU A 71 -5.66 -4.20 -8.74
C LEU A 71 -4.38 -3.37 -8.60
N THR A 72 -3.34 -3.68 -9.38
CA THR A 72 -2.09 -2.92 -9.42
C THR A 72 -2.33 -1.47 -9.78
N GLN A 73 -3.18 -1.19 -10.78
CA GLN A 73 -3.56 0.18 -11.15
C GLN A 73 -4.20 0.91 -9.96
N LYS A 74 -5.14 0.27 -9.25
CA LYS A 74 -5.79 0.90 -8.08
C LYS A 74 -4.82 1.18 -6.94
N TYR A 75 -3.83 0.31 -6.71
CA TYR A 75 -2.76 0.57 -5.75
C TYR A 75 -1.87 1.75 -6.18
N GLN A 76 -1.57 1.87 -7.47
CA GLN A 76 -0.80 3.00 -7.99
C GLN A 76 -1.57 4.32 -7.86
N GLU A 77 -2.86 4.34 -8.21
CA GLU A 77 -3.73 5.51 -8.01
C GLU A 77 -3.78 5.92 -6.52
N LEU A 78 -3.94 4.94 -5.63
CA LEU A 78 -3.93 5.18 -4.19
C LEU A 78 -2.61 5.76 -3.71
N GLN A 79 -1.48 5.24 -4.19
CA GLN A 79 -0.16 5.73 -3.84
C GLN A 79 0.01 7.19 -4.24
N VAL A 80 -0.37 7.56 -5.47
CA VAL A 80 -0.31 8.95 -5.96
C VAL A 80 -1.18 9.86 -5.11
N LEU A 81 -2.41 9.44 -4.78
CA LEU A 81 -3.30 10.21 -3.92
C LEU A 81 -2.74 10.36 -2.50
N PHE A 82 -2.13 9.32 -1.96
CA PHE A 82 -1.51 9.33 -0.64
C PHE A 82 -0.32 10.28 -0.60
N GLU A 83 0.55 10.26 -1.61
CA GLU A 83 1.67 11.20 -1.74
C GLU A 83 1.18 12.65 -1.85
N ALA A 84 0.17 12.91 -2.68
CA ALA A 84 -0.45 14.22 -2.81
C ALA A 84 -1.07 14.71 -1.49
N TYR A 85 -1.72 13.81 -0.74
CA TYR A 85 -2.26 14.08 0.59
C TYR A 85 -1.15 14.44 1.58
N GLN A 86 -0.06 13.66 1.62
CA GLN A 86 1.07 13.90 2.52
C GLN A 86 1.76 15.25 2.23
N ILE A 87 1.89 15.62 0.96
CA ILE A 87 2.39 16.95 0.56
C ILE A 87 1.47 18.05 1.09
N LYS A 88 0.15 17.90 0.92
CA LYS A 88 -0.82 18.88 1.43
C LYS A 88 -0.80 18.96 2.95
N LYS A 89 -0.71 17.82 3.64
CA LYS A 89 -0.64 17.74 5.10
C LYS A 89 0.61 18.45 5.63
N THR A 90 1.79 18.12 5.10
CA THR A 90 3.04 18.77 5.53
C THR A 90 3.06 20.27 5.24
N LYS A 91 2.44 20.71 4.13
CA LYS A 91 2.26 22.14 3.85
C LYS A 91 1.34 22.81 4.88
N LEU A 92 0.23 22.15 5.22
CA LEU A 92 -0.71 22.66 6.22
C LEU A 92 -0.06 22.72 7.60
N ASP A 93 0.63 21.67 8.04
CA ASP A 93 1.32 21.61 9.34
C ASP A 93 2.38 22.71 9.47
N ARG A 94 3.09 23.03 8.38
CA ARG A 94 4.02 24.18 8.33
C ARG A 94 3.30 25.53 8.45
N GLN A 95 2.12 25.67 7.86
CA GLN A 95 1.32 26.91 7.91
C GLN A 95 0.60 27.08 9.25
N SER A 96 0.12 25.99 9.85
CA SER A 96 -0.54 25.97 11.15
C SER A 96 0.45 25.88 12.31
N SER A 97 1.75 26.11 12.06
CA SER A 97 2.78 25.82 13.06
C SER A 97 2.49 26.60 14.35
N SER A 98 2.17 25.86 15.42
CA SER A 98 2.09 26.44 16.76
C SER A 98 3.38 27.15 17.10
N ALA A 99 4.52 26.67 16.58
CA ALA A 99 5.83 27.30 16.66
C ALA A 99 5.83 28.77 16.17
N SER A 100 5.12 29.11 15.08
CA SER A 100 5.02 30.50 14.64
C SER A 100 4.20 31.38 15.59
N LEU A 101 3.14 30.83 16.20
CA LEU A 101 2.32 31.55 17.18
C LEU A 101 3.03 31.69 18.53
N GLU A 102 3.72 30.64 18.98
CA GLU A 102 4.58 30.62 20.17
C GLU A 102 5.72 31.62 20.02
N THR A 103 6.38 31.67 18.85
CA THR A 103 7.42 32.68 18.56
C THR A 103 6.84 34.09 18.60
N LEU A 104 5.67 34.32 17.98
CA LEU A 104 5.01 35.62 18.01
C LEU A 104 4.61 36.03 19.43
N LEU A 105 4.15 35.08 20.25
CA LEU A 105 3.82 35.32 21.65
C LEU A 105 5.07 35.73 22.45
N ALA A 106 6.18 35.03 22.28
CA ALA A 106 7.44 35.38 22.93
C ALA A 106 7.95 36.77 22.53
N LEU A 107 7.89 37.11 21.24
CA LEU A 107 8.24 38.45 20.75
C LEU A 107 7.33 39.53 21.34
N LEU A 108 6.02 39.27 21.40
CA LEU A 108 5.05 40.21 21.97
C LEU A 108 5.24 40.38 23.49
N GLN A 109 5.60 39.31 24.20
CA GLN A 109 5.95 39.37 25.62
C GLN A 109 7.21 40.20 25.87
N ALA A 110 8.25 40.04 25.05
CA ALA A 110 9.46 40.86 25.13
C ALA A 110 9.17 42.35 24.88
N GLU A 111 8.38 42.64 23.84
CA GLU A 111 7.91 44.00 23.55
C GLU A 111 6.98 44.55 24.64
N GLY A 112 6.18 43.69 25.28
CA GLY A 112 5.36 44.03 26.44
C GLY A 112 6.19 44.41 27.66
N ALA A 113 7.23 43.62 27.97
CA ALA A 113 8.16 43.91 29.07
C ALA A 113 8.93 45.21 28.82
N LYS A 114 9.43 45.41 27.60
CA LYS A 114 10.15 46.63 27.21
C LYS A 114 9.30 47.90 27.40
N ILE A 115 8.01 47.86 27.04
CA ILE A 115 7.16 49.06 27.21
C ILE A 115 6.80 49.31 28.69
N GLU A 116 6.69 48.28 29.51
CA GLU A 116 6.49 48.44 30.96
C GLU A 116 7.73 49.07 31.60
N GLU A 117 8.92 48.58 31.29
CA GLU A 117 10.21 49.14 31.72
C GLU A 117 10.37 50.60 31.24
N ASP A 118 10.08 50.88 29.98
CA ASP A 118 10.07 52.24 29.43
C ASP A 118 9.15 53.18 30.21
N THR A 119 7.97 52.70 30.62
CA THR A 119 7.04 53.53 31.40
C THR A 119 7.51 53.73 32.84
N GLU A 120 8.13 52.72 33.46
CA GLU A 120 8.70 52.84 34.80
C GLU A 120 9.86 53.82 34.83
N ASN A 121 10.83 53.66 33.92
CA ASN A 121 11.96 54.58 33.76
C ASN A 121 11.52 56.03 33.51
N MET A 122 10.41 56.22 32.78
CA MET A 122 9.88 57.56 32.51
C MET A 122 9.15 58.15 33.72
N ALA A 123 8.53 57.31 34.56
CA ALA A 123 7.95 57.74 35.83
C ALA A 123 9.06 58.14 36.82
N GLU A 124 10.14 57.37 36.93
CA GLU A 124 11.30 57.71 37.77
C GLU A 124 11.90 59.06 37.36
N LYS A 125 12.21 59.25 36.08
CA LYS A 125 12.73 60.53 35.55
C LYS A 125 11.83 61.73 35.84
N PHE A 126 10.52 61.52 35.83
CA PHE A 126 9.57 62.58 36.19
C PHE A 126 9.65 62.91 37.69
N LEU A 127 9.74 61.90 38.55
CA LEU A 127 9.89 62.09 40.01
C LEU A 127 11.23 62.76 40.37
N ASP A 128 12.28 62.50 39.61
CA ASP A 128 13.60 63.14 39.74
C ASP A 128 13.62 64.59 39.20
N GLY A 129 12.54 65.04 38.56
CA GLY A 129 12.43 66.38 37.99
C GLY A 129 13.16 66.54 36.64
N GLU A 130 13.59 65.45 36.01
CA GLU A 130 14.27 65.46 34.71
C GLU A 130 13.30 65.61 33.52
N LEU A 131 11.99 65.51 33.76
CA LEU A 131 10.94 65.54 32.73
C LEU A 131 9.87 66.61 33.03
N PRO A 132 9.55 67.51 32.08
CA PRO A 132 8.45 68.48 32.23
C PRO A 132 7.07 67.81 32.31
N LEU A 133 6.15 68.38 33.10
CA LEU A 133 4.82 67.83 33.35
C LEU A 133 3.99 67.61 32.07
N ASP A 134 3.93 68.60 31.18
CA ASP A 134 3.12 68.51 29.96
C ASP A 134 3.63 67.39 29.03
N SER A 135 4.95 67.25 28.90
CA SER A 135 5.59 66.17 28.14
C SER A 135 5.36 64.80 28.78
N PHE A 136 5.40 64.73 30.12
CA PHE A 136 5.10 63.51 30.86
C PHE A 136 3.68 63.02 30.57
N ILE A 137 2.68 63.88 30.74
CA ILE A 137 1.27 63.49 30.62
C ILE A 137 0.98 62.88 29.24
N ASP A 138 1.38 63.56 28.17
CA ASP A 138 1.08 63.12 26.80
C ASP A 138 1.77 61.80 26.46
N VAL A 139 3.09 61.71 26.70
CA VAL A 139 3.87 60.53 26.32
C VAL A 139 3.58 59.35 27.24
N TYR A 140 3.43 59.58 28.54
CA TYR A 140 3.23 58.52 29.54
C TYR A 140 1.87 57.86 29.34
N GLN A 141 0.80 58.65 29.19
CA GLN A 141 -0.53 58.10 28.94
C GLN A 141 -0.57 57.26 27.66
N SER A 142 0.05 57.75 26.58
CA SER A 142 0.15 57.02 25.31
C SER A 142 0.87 55.68 25.48
N LYS A 143 2.04 55.67 26.15
CA LYS A 143 2.81 54.45 26.42
C LYS A 143 2.09 53.49 27.36
N ARG A 144 1.44 53.97 28.44
CA ARG A 144 0.64 53.13 29.35
C ARG A 144 -0.55 52.50 28.65
N LYS A 145 -1.24 53.24 27.78
CA LYS A 145 -2.30 52.68 26.93
C LYS A 145 -1.77 51.55 26.04
N LEU A 146 -0.59 51.74 25.44
CA LEU A 146 0.05 50.70 24.63
C LEU A 146 0.44 49.47 25.47
N ALA A 147 1.00 49.66 26.67
CA ALA A 147 1.33 48.58 27.60
C ALA A 147 0.11 47.73 27.96
N HIS A 148 -1.01 48.38 28.34
CA HIS A 148 -2.26 47.68 28.63
C HIS A 148 -2.83 46.95 27.41
N MET A 149 -2.80 47.56 26.23
CA MET A 149 -3.18 46.86 24.99
C MET A 149 -2.32 45.63 24.72
N ARG A 150 -1.00 45.73 24.91
CA ARG A 150 -0.09 44.59 24.73
C ARG A 150 -0.36 43.48 25.75
N ARG A 151 -0.64 43.82 27.02
CA ARG A 151 -1.03 42.84 28.06
C ARG A 151 -2.25 42.02 27.64
N VAL A 152 -3.32 42.68 27.22
CA VAL A 152 -4.54 41.99 26.75
C VAL A 152 -4.27 41.14 25.50
N LYS A 153 -3.46 41.65 24.55
CA LYS A 153 -3.09 40.88 23.35
C LYS A 153 -2.26 39.64 23.68
N ILE A 154 -1.36 39.72 24.65
CA ILE A 154 -0.57 38.57 25.14
C ILE A 154 -1.50 37.52 25.72
N GLU A 155 -2.41 37.91 26.63
CA GLU A 155 -3.39 36.98 27.23
C GLU A 155 -4.24 36.28 26.16
N LYS A 156 -4.75 37.03 25.18
CA LYS A 156 -5.58 36.47 24.09
C LYS A 156 -4.78 35.56 23.17
N LEU A 157 -3.56 35.93 22.82
CA LEU A 157 -2.69 35.09 21.97
C LEU A 157 -2.26 33.81 22.71
N GLN A 158 -2.01 33.89 24.02
CA GLN A 158 -1.72 32.74 24.85
C GLN A 158 -2.90 31.75 24.91
N GLU A 159 -4.13 32.23 25.03
CA GLU A 159 -5.33 31.38 24.91
C GLU A 159 -5.39 30.69 23.54
N MET A 160 -5.06 31.39 22.44
CA MET A 160 -5.08 30.83 21.09
C MET A 160 -4.02 29.75 20.89
N VAL A 161 -2.81 29.93 21.43
CA VAL A 161 -1.75 28.91 21.40
C VAL A 161 -2.23 27.66 22.13
N LEU A 162 -2.73 27.79 23.36
CA LEU A 162 -3.22 26.67 24.16
C LEU A 162 -4.41 25.93 23.52
N LYS A 163 -5.32 26.65 22.86
CA LYS A 163 -6.47 26.07 22.13
C LYS A 163 -6.05 25.47 20.78
N GLY A 164 -5.04 26.01 20.12
CA GLY A 164 -4.50 25.53 18.85
C GLY A 164 -3.85 24.15 18.94
N GLN A 165 -3.21 23.83 20.07
CA GLN A 165 -2.72 22.46 20.36
C GLN A 165 -3.84 21.42 20.53
N ARG A 166 -5.11 21.84 20.68
CA ARG A 166 -6.26 20.99 21.00
C ARG A 166 -7.11 20.57 19.78
N LEU A 167 -6.68 20.85 18.56
CA LEU A 167 -7.36 20.24 17.40
C LEU A 167 -7.20 18.73 17.48
N PRO A 168 -8.31 17.96 17.49
CA PRO A 168 -8.22 16.52 17.54
C PRO A 168 -7.42 16.03 16.34
N GLN A 169 -6.35 15.28 16.61
CA GLN A 169 -5.97 14.19 15.72
C GLN A 169 -7.20 13.28 15.62
N ALA A 170 -8.16 13.64 14.77
CA ALA A 170 -9.21 12.74 14.37
C ALA A 170 -8.47 11.58 13.71
N LEU A 171 -8.36 10.50 14.46
CA LEU A 171 -7.93 9.20 13.98
C LEU A 171 -8.66 8.98 12.66
N ALA A 172 -7.91 9.08 11.56
CA ALA A 172 -8.46 8.81 10.24
C ALA A 172 -9.15 7.44 10.32
N PRO A 173 -10.43 7.31 9.94
CA PRO A 173 -11.10 6.03 9.97
C PRO A 173 -10.28 5.05 9.13
N LEU A 174 -9.79 3.99 9.77
CA LEU A 174 -9.18 2.87 9.06
C LEU A 174 -10.16 2.42 7.96
N PRO A 175 -9.72 2.21 6.72
CA PRO A 175 -10.60 1.73 5.67
C PRO A 175 -11.22 0.40 6.10
N PRO A 176 -12.50 0.13 5.78
CA PRO A 176 -13.15 -1.12 6.14
C PRO A 176 -12.33 -2.29 5.57
N ARG A 177 -11.85 -3.19 6.44
CA ARG A 177 -11.36 -4.50 6.01
C ARG A 177 -12.51 -5.17 5.24
N LEU A 178 -12.27 -5.49 3.98
CA LEU A 178 -13.21 -6.26 3.18
C LEU A 178 -13.47 -7.62 3.85
N PRO A 179 -14.71 -8.14 3.84
CA PRO A 179 -15.02 -9.47 4.33
C PRO A 179 -14.23 -10.51 3.54
N GLU A 180 -13.48 -11.33 4.26
CA GLU A 180 -12.79 -12.49 3.74
C GLU A 180 -13.83 -13.48 3.20
N LEU A 181 -13.83 -13.67 1.87
CA LEU A 181 -14.62 -14.73 1.24
C LEU A 181 -13.96 -16.06 1.57
N ALA A 182 -14.57 -16.79 2.51
CA ALA A 182 -14.23 -18.17 2.80
C ALA A 182 -14.48 -19.05 1.55
N PRO A 183 -13.58 -20.00 1.24
CA PRO A 183 -13.79 -20.93 0.14
C PRO A 183 -14.75 -22.05 0.58
N THR A 184 -15.75 -22.31 -0.25
CA THR A 184 -16.44 -23.62 -0.38
C THR A 184 -15.93 -24.31 -1.62
#